data_AF-A0A0C2F4I8-F1
#
_entry.id   AF-A0A0C2F4I8-F1
#
_cell.length_a   1.000
_cell.length_b   1.000
_cell.length_c   1.000
_cell.angle_alpha   90.00
_cell.angle_beta   90.00
_cell.angle_gamma   90.00
#
_symmetry.space_group_name_H-M   'P 1'
#
loop_
_entity.id
_entity.type
_entity.pdbx_description
1 polymer ?
#
loop_
_entity_poly.entity_id
_entity_poly.type
_entity_poly.pdbx_seq_one_letter_code
_entity_poly.pdbx_strand_id
1 'polypeptide(L)'
;VGHNIYILAHQLSRHSPELAEYLNPDDEKKSSKTRNALSFYKKHTAQIEIVRQDRKLERVVFPIHEICSFLTKETKQNVYNNTEKDAQGSKVTEFFDQWPALYEEMKWQRKLQ
;
A
#
# COMPACT_ATOMS: atom_id res chain seq x y z
N VAL A 1 4.44 1.44 17.56
CA VAL A 1 3.58 2.57 18.02
C VAL A 1 3.54 3.73 17.03
N GLY A 2 4.68 4.22 16.51
CA GLY A 2 4.71 5.39 15.61
C GLY A 2 3.90 5.28 14.31
N HIS A 3 3.85 4.10 13.69
CA HIS A 3 3.10 3.90 12.45
C HIS A 3 1.58 4.10 12.63
N ASN A 4 1.01 3.67 13.77
CA ASN A 4 -0.42 3.83 14.05
C ASN A 4 -0.80 5.31 14.22
N ILE A 5 0.08 6.09 14.86
CA ILE A 5 -0.10 7.54 14.99
C ILE A 5 -0.08 8.21 13.61
N TYR A 6 0.85 7.80 12.75
CA TYR A 6 0.92 8.30 11.38
C TYR A 6 -0.36 7.98 10.59
N ILE A 7 -0.86 6.74 10.67
CA ILE A 7 -2.10 6.34 9.97
C ILE A 7 -3.29 7.18 10.45
N LEU A 8 -3.45 7.36 11.75
CA LEU A 8 -4.53 8.19 12.30
C LEU A 8 -4.43 9.64 11.78
N ALA A 9 -3.23 10.24 11.87
CA ALA A 9 -3.01 11.59 11.38
C ALA A 9 -3.27 11.70 9.86
N HIS A 10 -2.86 10.69 9.08
CA HIS A 10 -3.09 10.62 7.64
C HIS A 10 -4.58 10.52 7.29
N GLN A 11 -5.37 9.80 8.09
CA GLN A 11 -6.82 9.75 7.90
C GLN A 11 -7.48 11.09 8.23
N LEU A 12 -7.07 11.72 9.33
CA LEU A 12 -7.62 13.00 9.79
C LEU A 12 -7.23 14.18 8.88
N SER A 13 -6.06 14.14 8.25
CA SER A 13 -5.56 15.23 7.39
C SER A 13 -6.45 15.50 6.17
N ARG A 14 -7.29 14.54 5.79
CA ARG A 14 -8.31 14.72 4.74
C ARG A 14 -9.37 15.75 5.12
N HIS A 15 -9.56 15.98 6.42
CA HIS A 15 -10.54 16.91 6.99
C HIS A 15 -9.87 18.14 7.60
N SER A 16 -8.54 18.16 7.69
CA SER A 16 -7.76 19.28 8.24
C SER A 16 -6.57 19.60 7.33
N PRO A 17 -6.63 20.70 6.54
CA PRO A 17 -5.55 21.07 5.63
C PRO A 17 -4.24 21.40 6.36
N GLU A 18 -4.34 21.97 7.56
CA GLU A 18 -3.19 22.24 8.44
C GLU A 18 -2.45 20.93 8.79
N LEU A 19 -3.20 19.87 9.14
CA LEU A 19 -2.61 18.57 9.42
C LEU A 19 -1.98 17.93 8.17
N ALA A 20 -2.53 18.18 6.98
CA ALA A 20 -1.93 17.73 5.74
C ALA A 20 -0.55 18.38 5.50
N GLU A 21 -0.40 19.68 5.81
CA GLU A 21 0.89 20.36 5.76
C GLU A 21 1.88 19.80 6.79
N TYR A 22 1.42 19.48 8.00
CA TYR A 22 2.28 18.84 9.01
C TYR A 22 2.78 17.45 8.60
N LEU A 23 2.03 16.74 7.76
CA LEU A 23 2.44 15.44 7.23
C LEU A 23 3.27 15.51 5.95
N ASN A 24 3.50 16.72 5.40
CA ASN A 24 4.31 16.90 4.20
C ASN A 24 5.81 16.60 4.48
N PRO A 25 6.40 15.53 3.89
CA PRO A 25 7.80 15.20 4.08
C PRO A 25 8.77 16.18 3.38
N ASP A 26 8.28 16.96 2.41
CA ASP A 26 9.08 17.85 1.57
C ASP A 26 9.19 19.28 2.15
N ASP A 27 8.61 19.51 3.34
CA ASP A 27 8.68 20.81 4.02
C ASP A 27 10.06 21.05 4.63
N GLU A 28 10.83 21.94 4.00
CA GLU A 28 12.18 22.32 4.41
C GLU A 28 12.27 22.95 5.80
N LYS A 29 11.16 23.48 6.33
CA LYS A 29 11.10 24.04 7.69
C LYS A 29 11.23 22.95 8.76
N LYS A 30 10.99 21.68 8.40
CA LYS A 30 11.06 20.54 9.31
C LYS A 30 12.48 20.00 9.44
N SER A 31 12.82 19.52 10.64
CA SER A 31 14.10 18.86 10.89
C SER A 31 14.33 17.67 9.93
N SER A 32 15.60 17.40 9.60
CA SER A 32 15.96 16.24 8.76
C SER A 32 15.40 14.92 9.30
N LYS A 33 15.44 14.72 10.63
CA LYS A 33 14.86 13.54 11.29
C LYS A 33 13.36 13.41 11.04
N THR A 34 12.63 14.52 11.14
CA THR A 34 11.17 14.55 10.91
C THR A 34 10.84 14.23 9.46
N ARG A 35 11.55 14.85 8.50
CA ARG A 35 11.36 14.58 7.07
C ARG A 35 11.62 13.11 6.73
N ASN A 36 12.71 12.55 7.27
CA ASN A 36 13.04 11.14 7.07
C ASN A 36 11.96 10.21 7.65
N ALA A 37 11.44 10.51 8.84
CA ALA A 37 10.36 9.73 9.45
C ALA A 37 9.07 9.80 8.63
N LEU A 38 8.66 10.99 8.19
CA LEU A 38 7.47 11.18 7.35
C LEU A 38 7.61 10.46 6.00
N SER A 39 8.79 10.55 5.38
CA SER A 39 9.09 9.84 4.12
C SER A 39 9.06 8.31 4.32
N PHE A 40 9.61 7.82 5.44
CA PHE A 40 9.55 6.41 5.80
C PHE A 40 8.10 5.94 5.95
N TYR A 41 7.28 6.61 6.77
CA TYR A 41 5.90 6.18 6.96
C TYR A 41 5.07 6.28 5.68
N LYS A 42 5.25 7.34 4.87
CA LYS A 42 4.58 7.50 3.57
C LYS A 42 4.89 6.34 2.63
N LYS A 43 6.15 5.89 2.57
CA LYS A 43 6.57 4.76 1.72
C LYS A 43 6.09 3.40 2.22
N HIS A 44 5.82 3.26 3.52
CA HIS A 44 5.40 2.01 4.16
C HIS A 44 3.91 1.97 4.50
N THR A 45 3.13 2.96 4.07
CA THR A 45 1.68 3.01 4.26
C THR A 45 1.01 2.84 2.91
N ALA A 46 0.09 1.88 2.80
CA ALA A 46 -0.75 1.71 1.63
C ALA A 46 -2.21 2.04 1.96
N GLN A 47 -2.98 2.28 0.90
CA GLN A 47 -4.40 2.58 0.96
C GLN A 47 -5.12 1.75 -0.09
N ILE A 48 -6.22 1.11 0.29
CA ILE A 48 -7.17 0.47 -0.63
C ILE A 48 -8.55 1.07 -0.46
N GLU A 49 -9.37 0.94 -1.49
CA GLU A 49 -10.77 1.33 -1.49
C GLU A 49 -11.61 0.10 -1.80
N ILE A 50 -12.61 -0.16 -0.95
CA ILE A 50 -13.47 -1.33 -1.03
C ILE A 50 -14.93 -0.89 -1.03
N VAL A 51 -15.75 -1.57 -1.84
CA VAL A 51 -17.20 -1.36 -1.84
C VAL A 51 -17.81 -2.32 -0.82
N ARG A 52 -18.48 -1.78 0.19
CA ARG A 52 -19.19 -2.55 1.22
C ARG A 52 -20.53 -3.07 0.70
N GLN A 53 -21.16 -3.96 1.47
CA GLN A 53 -22.48 -4.52 1.15
C GLN A 53 -23.57 -3.44 1.02
N ASP A 54 -23.44 -2.33 1.75
CA ASP A 54 -24.32 -1.17 1.65
C ASP A 54 -23.97 -0.24 0.47
N ARG A 55 -23.13 -0.70 -0.47
CA ARG A 55 -22.63 0.03 -1.65
C ARG A 55 -21.83 1.29 -1.33
N LYS A 56 -21.43 1.50 -0.08
CA LYS A 56 -20.53 2.60 0.26
C LYS A 56 -19.09 2.24 -0.03
N LEU A 57 -18.34 3.23 -0.51
CA LEU A 57 -16.91 3.13 -0.68
C LEU A 57 -16.24 3.41 0.67
N GLU A 58 -15.56 2.40 1.20
CA GLU A 58 -14.75 2.52 2.39
C GLU A 58 -13.28 2.47 2.02
N ARG A 59 -12.48 3.24 2.76
CA ARG A 59 -11.04 3.32 2.57
C ARG A 59 -10.34 2.67 3.75
N VAL A 60 -9.46 1.73 3.46
CA VAL A 60 -8.64 1.06 4.47
C VAL A 60 -7.20 1.49 4.28
N VAL A 61 -6.60 2.00 5.34
CA VAL A 61 -5.19 2.41 5.39
C VAL A 61 -4.44 1.42 6.28
N PHE A 62 -3.33 0.87 5.78
CA PHE A 62 -2.59 -0.18 6.48
C PHE A 62 -1.09 -0.09 6.24
N PRO A 63 -0.26 -0.59 7.18
CA PRO A 63 1.17 -0.72 6.98
C PRO A 63 1.46 -1.82 5.93
N ILE A 64 2.34 -1.53 4.98
CA ILE A 64 2.79 -2.51 3.98
C ILE A 64 3.66 -3.56 4.70
N HIS A 65 3.30 -4.83 4.54
CA HIS A 65 4.08 -5.93 5.10
C HIS A 65 5.39 -6.11 4.32
N GLU A 66 6.51 -6.27 5.03
CA GLU A 66 7.85 -6.34 4.43
C GLU A 66 7.97 -7.45 3.38
N ILE A 67 7.27 -8.58 3.58
CA ILE A 67 7.25 -9.70 2.63
C ILE A 67 6.85 -9.27 1.20
N CYS A 68 6.03 -8.23 1.06
CA CYS A 68 5.58 -7.72 -0.24
C CYS A 68 6.73 -7.07 -1.05
N SER A 69 7.84 -6.71 -0.41
CA SER A 69 9.02 -6.16 -1.07
C SER A 69 9.80 -7.22 -1.88
N PHE A 70 9.58 -8.50 -1.58
CA PHE A 70 10.27 -9.63 -2.20
C PHE A 70 9.62 -10.15 -3.49
N LEU A 71 8.46 -9.60 -3.87
CA LEU A 71 7.85 -9.93 -5.16
C LEU A 71 8.66 -9.30 -6.29
N THR A 72 9.12 -10.12 -7.23
CA THR A 72 10.01 -9.67 -8.29
C THR A 72 9.30 -8.73 -9.27
N LYS A 73 10.09 -7.86 -9.93
CA LYS A 73 9.57 -6.97 -10.98
C LYS A 73 9.03 -7.76 -12.18
N GLU A 74 9.67 -8.88 -12.50
CA GLU A 74 9.27 -9.78 -13.58
C GLU A 74 7.89 -10.38 -13.30
N THR A 75 7.66 -10.95 -12.11
CA THR A 75 6.34 -11.47 -11.74
C THR A 75 5.28 -10.39 -11.77
N LYS A 76 5.57 -9.17 -11.28
CA LYS A 76 4.61 -8.04 -11.38
C LYS A 76 4.21 -7.74 -12.83
N GLN A 77 5.17 -7.75 -13.75
CA GLN A 77 4.92 -7.51 -15.16
C GLN A 77 4.14 -8.68 -15.80
N ASN A 78 4.47 -9.92 -15.42
CA ASN A 78 3.79 -11.13 -15.86
C ASN A 78 2.30 -11.09 -15.46
N VAL A 79 2.00 -10.83 -14.18
CA VAL A 79 0.64 -10.67 -13.69
C VAL A 79 -0.08 -9.56 -14.44
N TYR A 80 0.54 -8.38 -14.59
CA TYR A 80 -0.08 -7.26 -15.29
C TYR A 80 -0.49 -7.60 -16.74
N ASN A 81 0.39 -8.26 -17.48
CA ASN A 81 0.18 -8.59 -18.88
C ASN A 81 -0.77 -9.80 -19.07
N ASN A 82 -0.56 -10.87 -18.30
CA ASN A 82 -1.12 -12.19 -18.57
C ASN A 82 -2.35 -12.54 -17.72
N THR A 83 -2.74 -11.71 -16.75
CA THR A 83 -4.01 -11.92 -16.03
C THR A 83 -5.18 -11.74 -16.98
N GLU A 84 -6.02 -12.77 -17.09
CA GLU A 84 -7.21 -12.77 -17.93
C GLU A 84 -8.30 -11.84 -17.38
N LYS A 85 -9.19 -11.39 -18.27
CA LYS A 85 -10.38 -10.63 -17.89
C LYS A 85 -11.55 -11.58 -17.74
N ASP A 86 -12.30 -11.42 -16.65
CA ASP A 86 -13.56 -12.12 -16.44
C ASP A 86 -14.67 -11.64 -17.39
N ALA A 87 -15.86 -12.23 -17.25
CA ALA A 87 -17.03 -11.89 -18.08
C ALA A 87 -17.49 -10.42 -17.95
N GLN A 88 -17.03 -9.70 -16.92
CA GLN A 88 -17.30 -8.27 -16.72
C GLN A 88 -16.14 -7.39 -17.20
N GLY A 89 -15.11 -7.98 -17.81
CA GLY A 89 -13.92 -7.28 -18.29
C GLY A 89 -12.90 -6.96 -17.21
N SER A 90 -13.07 -7.49 -15.99
CA SER A 90 -12.21 -7.24 -14.83
C SER A 90 -11.12 -8.29 -14.70
N LYS A 91 -9.91 -7.88 -14.29
CA LYS A 91 -8.79 -8.80 -14.01
C LYS A 91 -8.79 -9.35 -12.58
N VAL A 92 -9.82 -9.02 -11.79
CA VAL A 92 -9.84 -9.25 -10.34
C VAL A 92 -9.83 -10.75 -10.01
N THR A 93 -10.71 -11.53 -10.63
CA THR A 93 -10.91 -12.93 -10.29
C THR A 93 -9.62 -13.74 -10.46
N GLU A 94 -9.06 -13.74 -11.67
CA GLU A 94 -7.82 -14.47 -12.01
C GLU A 94 -6.62 -13.95 -11.20
N PHE A 95 -6.54 -12.65 -10.92
CA PHE A 95 -5.48 -12.10 -10.08
C PHE A 95 -5.48 -12.70 -8.67
N PHE A 96 -6.66 -12.87 -8.06
CA PHE A 96 -6.77 -13.44 -6.73
C PHE A 96 -6.51 -14.94 -6.70
N ASP A 97 -6.80 -15.66 -7.79
CA ASP A 97 -6.46 -17.08 -7.91
C ASP A 97 -4.94 -17.31 -7.95
N GLN A 98 -4.17 -16.35 -8.47
CA GLN A 98 -2.70 -16.40 -8.49
C GLN A 98 -2.04 -16.04 -7.15
N TRP A 99 -2.77 -15.43 -6.20
CA TRP A 99 -2.23 -14.95 -4.92
C TRP A 99 -1.37 -15.98 -4.15
N PRO A 100 -1.78 -17.26 -4.00
CA PRO A 100 -0.98 -18.23 -3.27
C PRO A 100 0.42 -18.42 -3.87
N ALA A 101 0.53 -18.47 -5.21
CA ALA A 101 1.81 -18.60 -5.90
C ALA A 101 2.68 -17.35 -5.70
N LEU A 102 2.09 -16.16 -5.80
CA LEU A 102 2.79 -14.88 -5.53
C LEU A 102 3.34 -14.84 -4.10
N TYR A 103 2.56 -15.33 -3.13
CA TYR A 103 2.99 -15.35 -1.74
C TYR A 103 4.12 -16.35 -1.47
N GLU A 104 4.08 -17.53 -2.10
CA GLU A 104 5.17 -18.51 -2.03
C GLU A 104 6.45 -17.98 -2.69
N GLU A 105 6.37 -17.27 -3.82
CA GLU A 105 7.52 -16.57 -4.40
C GLU A 105 8.13 -15.60 -3.40
N MET A 106 7.32 -14.74 -2.77
CA MET A 106 7.81 -13.77 -1.78
C MET A 106 8.52 -14.47 -0.60
N LYS A 107 7.97 -15.58 -0.10
CA LYS A 107 8.61 -16.36 0.97
C LYS A 107 9.95 -16.96 0.53
N TRP A 108 10.02 -17.46 -0.70
CA TRP A 108 11.21 -18.08 -1.24
C TRP A 108 12.31 -17.05 -1.50
N GLN A 109 11.98 -15.93 -2.16
CA GLN A 109 12.88 -14.81 -2.39
C GLN A 109 13.46 -14.26 -1.09
N ARG A 110 12.65 -14.20 -0.02
CA ARG A 110 13.13 -13.80 1.32
C ARG A 110 14.18 -14.74 1.91
N LYS A 111 14.16 -16.04 1.58
CA LYS A 111 15.15 -17.01 2.08
C LYS A 111 16.49 -16.97 1.33
N LEU A 112 16.52 -16.35 0.15
CA LEU A 112 17.73 -16.25 -0.68
C LEU A 112 18.59 -15.02 -0.34
N GLN A 113 18.04 -14.08 0.42
CA GLN A 113 18.73 -12.91 0.95
C GLN A 113 19.24 -13.21 2.36
#